data_AF-A0A565CLY7-F1
#
_entry.id   AF-A0A565CLY7-F1
#
_cell.length_a   1.000
_cell.length_b   1.000
_cell.length_c   1.000
_cell.angle_alpha   90.00
_cell.angle_beta   90.00
_cell.angle_gamma   90.00
#
_symmetry.space_group_name_H-M   'P 1'
#
loop_
_entity.id
_entity.type
_entity.pdbx_description
1 polymer ?
#
loop_
_entity_poly.entity_id
_entity_poly.type
_entity_poly.pdbx_seq_one_letter_code
_entity_poly.pdbx_strand_id
1 'polypeptide(L)'
;MARGLKKHQKRLNAPKHWMLDKLGGAFAPKPSSSGPHKSRECLPLVLIIRDRLKYALTYSEVISILMQRHIQVDRKVRTDKTYPAGFMGECCVFCMTPRDVSVFTPSGMRKQRFVLLNPFILPNTESVETKVKSVFGVGGLINPHDDLPVCIIVLQQVSSYVVVQFKLCKVRSIQFGQKGIPYLNTYDGRTIRYPDPLIKPNDTIKLDLEANKIVEFIKFDVGNVVMVTGGRNRGRVGVIKNREKHKGSFETIHIQVSTGHEFATRLGNVFTIGKGTKPWVSLPKGKGIKLTIIEEARKRLADQQAA
;
A
#
# COMPACT_ATOMS: atom_id res chain seq x y z
N MET A 1 14.37 -29.69 -7.96
CA MET A 1 14.29 -30.71 -6.89
C MET A 1 13.14 -30.39 -5.95
N ALA A 2 12.16 -31.28 -5.82
CA ALA A 2 11.10 -31.19 -4.81
C ALA A 2 11.64 -31.77 -3.49
N ARG A 3 12.42 -30.96 -2.76
CA ARG A 3 13.04 -31.34 -1.47
C ARG A 3 12.74 -30.34 -0.36
N GLY A 4 11.56 -29.72 -0.40
CA GLY A 4 11.09 -28.75 0.58
C GLY A 4 10.75 -27.36 0.02
N LEU A 5 10.65 -26.38 0.93
CA LEU A 5 10.26 -25.00 0.59
C LEU A 5 11.30 -24.36 -0.35
N LYS A 6 10.85 -23.96 -1.54
CA LYS A 6 11.71 -23.25 -2.51
C LYS A 6 12.12 -21.90 -1.92
N LYS A 7 13.42 -21.61 -1.79
CA LYS A 7 13.92 -20.33 -1.27
C LYS A 7 14.05 -19.22 -2.33
N HIS A 8 14.11 -19.60 -3.61
CA HIS A 8 14.35 -18.67 -4.72
C HIS A 8 13.10 -18.49 -5.60
N GLN A 9 12.98 -17.32 -6.22
CA GLN A 9 11.97 -17.00 -7.23
C GLN A 9 12.65 -16.49 -8.50
N LYS A 10 12.36 -17.13 -9.63
CA LYS A 10 12.84 -16.68 -10.94
C LYS A 10 12.10 -15.41 -11.35
N ARG A 11 12.82 -14.49 -12.00
CA ARG A 11 12.26 -13.19 -12.41
C ARG A 11 11.10 -13.30 -13.39
N LEU A 12 11.18 -14.24 -14.33
CA LEU A 12 10.09 -14.53 -15.28
C LEU A 12 8.78 -14.97 -14.60
N ASN A 13 8.88 -15.58 -13.41
CA ASN A 13 7.73 -16.01 -12.61
C ASN A 13 7.37 -15.00 -11.50
N ALA A 14 7.95 -13.80 -11.53
CA ALA A 14 7.53 -12.73 -10.65
C ALA A 14 6.11 -12.25 -11.04
N PRO A 15 5.32 -11.75 -10.08
CA PRO A 15 4.05 -11.12 -10.38
C PRO A 15 4.22 -9.96 -11.38
N LYS A 16 3.43 -9.97 -12.47
CA LYS A 16 3.52 -8.95 -13.53
C LYS A 16 3.33 -7.51 -13.03
N HIS A 17 2.55 -7.33 -11.96
CA HIS A 17 2.29 -6.01 -11.37
C HIS A 17 3.50 -5.39 -10.66
N TRP A 18 4.58 -6.16 -10.44
CA TRP A 18 5.84 -5.62 -9.89
C TRP A 18 6.62 -4.80 -10.92
N MET A 19 6.34 -4.97 -12.21
CA MET A 19 7.00 -4.24 -13.30
C MET A 19 8.52 -4.43 -13.29
N LEU A 20 8.95 -5.67 -13.04
CA LEU A 20 10.35 -6.03 -13.21
C LEU A 20 10.65 -6.20 -14.70
N ASP A 21 11.73 -5.58 -15.13
CA ASP A 21 12.34 -5.80 -16.42
C ASP A 21 12.81 -7.26 -16.58
N LYS A 22 12.90 -7.72 -17.83
CA LYS A 22 13.26 -9.11 -18.13
C LYS A 22 14.77 -9.37 -18.03
N LEU A 23 15.61 -8.35 -18.25
CA LEU A 23 17.06 -8.49 -18.48
C LEU A 23 17.93 -8.17 -17.26
N GLY A 24 17.45 -7.44 -16.26
CA GLY A 24 18.24 -6.96 -15.12
C GLY A 24 18.65 -8.02 -14.09
N GLY A 25 18.69 -9.30 -14.47
CA GLY A 25 19.13 -10.44 -13.65
C GLY A 25 18.15 -11.62 -13.65
N ALA A 26 18.66 -12.81 -13.30
CA ALA A 26 17.89 -14.07 -13.38
C ALA A 26 16.82 -14.25 -12.26
N PHE A 27 16.97 -13.56 -11.13
CA PHE A 27 16.14 -13.76 -9.94
C PHE A 27 15.38 -12.48 -9.55
N ALA A 28 14.19 -12.68 -8.99
CA ALA A 28 13.40 -11.63 -8.36
C ALA A 28 13.46 -11.77 -6.83
N PRO A 29 13.27 -10.68 -6.08
CA PRO A 29 13.21 -10.75 -4.63
C PRO A 29 11.99 -11.57 -4.23
N LYS A 30 12.23 -12.71 -3.58
CA LYS A 30 11.16 -13.56 -3.08
C LYS A 30 10.62 -12.97 -1.77
N PRO A 31 9.32 -12.63 -1.67
CA PRO A 31 8.73 -12.15 -0.44
C PRO A 31 8.87 -13.21 0.65
N SER A 32 9.10 -12.80 1.89
CA SER A 32 9.19 -13.74 3.01
C SER A 32 7.87 -14.50 3.14
N SER A 33 7.95 -15.82 3.33
CA SER A 33 6.77 -16.67 3.48
C SER A 33 6.04 -16.44 4.81
N SER A 34 6.70 -15.80 5.77
CA SER A 34 6.24 -15.54 7.14
C SER A 34 5.71 -14.11 7.32
N GLY A 35 5.02 -13.55 6.33
CA GLY A 35 4.52 -12.18 6.38
C GLY A 35 3.00 -12.04 6.30
N PRO A 36 2.46 -10.83 6.54
CA PRO A 36 1.02 -10.55 6.60
C PRO A 36 0.24 -10.90 5.33
N HIS A 37 0.84 -10.65 4.17
CA HIS A 37 0.16 -10.70 2.88
C HIS A 37 0.68 -11.83 1.99
N LYS A 38 -0.17 -12.28 1.06
CA LYS A 38 0.19 -13.30 0.07
C LYS A 38 1.24 -12.76 -0.90
N SER A 39 2.17 -13.62 -1.33
CA SER A 39 3.27 -13.27 -2.24
C SER A 39 2.86 -12.66 -3.58
N ARG A 40 1.65 -12.96 -4.08
CA ARG A 40 1.11 -12.41 -5.34
C ARG A 40 0.30 -11.11 -5.15
N GLU A 41 0.02 -10.73 -3.91
CA GLU A 41 -0.79 -9.56 -3.53
C GLU A 41 0.04 -8.52 -2.74
N CYS A 42 1.36 -8.73 -2.62
CA CYS A 42 2.28 -7.86 -1.90
C CYS A 42 3.38 -7.29 -2.80
N LEU A 43 3.98 -6.20 -2.36
CA LEU A 43 5.27 -5.69 -2.81
C LEU A 43 6.31 -5.85 -1.69
N PRO A 44 7.43 -6.53 -1.95
CA PRO A 44 8.53 -6.57 -0.99
C PRO A 44 9.20 -5.19 -0.84
N LEU A 45 9.65 -4.86 0.37
CA LEU A 45 10.27 -3.56 0.70
C LEU A 45 11.41 -3.16 -0.23
N VAL A 46 12.22 -4.12 -0.68
CA VAL A 46 13.30 -3.85 -1.64
C VAL A 46 12.82 -3.25 -2.96
N LEU A 47 11.65 -3.67 -3.46
CA LEU A 47 11.09 -3.11 -4.70
C LEU A 47 10.50 -1.72 -4.46
N ILE A 48 9.97 -1.47 -3.26
CA ILE A 48 9.44 -0.16 -2.87
C ILE A 48 10.58 0.87 -2.85
N ILE A 49 11.69 0.57 -2.17
CA ILE A 49 12.80 1.50 -1.98
C ILE A 49 13.56 1.73 -3.29
N ARG A 50 13.88 0.65 -4.02
CA ARG A 50 14.70 0.72 -5.23
C ARG A 50 13.91 1.12 -6.47
N ASP A 51 12.80 0.44 -6.76
CA ASP A 51 12.15 0.56 -8.07
C ASP A 51 11.06 1.63 -8.09
N ARG A 52 10.40 1.92 -6.95
CA ARG A 52 9.33 2.92 -6.86
C ARG A 52 9.83 4.26 -6.33
N LEU A 53 10.52 4.27 -5.19
CA LEU A 53 10.99 5.51 -4.56
C LEU A 53 12.34 6.00 -5.10
N LYS A 54 13.11 5.11 -5.75
CA LYS A 54 14.44 5.41 -6.30
C LYS A 54 15.46 5.96 -5.29
N TYR A 55 15.30 5.65 -3.99
CA TYR A 55 16.27 6.02 -2.95
C TYR A 55 17.52 5.15 -2.93
N ALA A 56 17.45 3.97 -3.55
CA ALA A 56 18.58 3.07 -3.73
C ALA A 56 18.67 2.65 -5.19
N LEU A 57 19.89 2.46 -5.68
CA LEU A 57 20.20 1.89 -6.98
C LEU A 57 20.44 0.38 -6.86
N THR A 58 21.12 -0.06 -5.81
CA THR A 58 21.55 -1.45 -5.62
C THR A 58 20.87 -2.15 -4.43
N TYR A 59 20.93 -3.49 -4.39
CA TYR A 59 20.42 -4.28 -3.25
C TYR A 59 21.18 -3.99 -1.95
N SER A 60 22.47 -3.69 -2.04
CA SER A 60 23.32 -3.43 -0.87
C SER A 60 22.94 -2.13 -0.18
N GLU A 61 22.67 -1.07 -0.94
CA GLU A 61 22.16 0.21 -0.41
C GLU A 61 20.83 0.03 0.32
N VAL A 62 19.91 -0.76 -0.23
CA VAL A 62 18.64 -1.06 0.44
C VAL A 62 18.87 -1.71 1.81
N ILE A 63 19.86 -2.61 1.92
CA ILE A 63 20.20 -3.22 3.20
C ILE A 63 20.72 -2.16 4.17
N SER A 64 21.61 -1.27 3.73
CA SER A 64 22.12 -0.17 4.57
C SER A 64 20.99 0.73 5.09
N ILE A 65 20.05 1.12 4.21
CA ILE A 65 18.89 1.97 4.57
C ILE A 65 17.99 1.26 5.59
N LEU A 66 17.74 -0.04 5.42
CA LEU A 66 16.91 -0.81 6.36
C LEU A 66 17.59 -1.01 7.70
N MET A 67 18.91 -1.17 7.73
CA MET A 67 19.68 -1.36 8.97
C MET A 67 19.74 -0.09 9.83
N GLN A 68 19.56 1.09 9.24
CA GLN A 68 19.41 2.35 9.97
C GLN A 68 18.10 2.44 10.77
N ARG A 69 17.16 1.49 10.59
CA ARG A 69 15.89 1.39 11.37
C ARG A 69 14.96 2.60 11.23
N HIS A 70 15.12 3.42 10.20
CA HIS A 70 14.23 4.56 9.90
C HIS A 70 12.93 4.16 9.19
N ILE A 71 12.89 2.99 8.55
CA ILE A 71 11.72 2.52 7.81
C ILE A 71 10.77 1.77 8.74
N GLN A 72 9.54 2.26 8.82
CA GLN A 72 8.46 1.66 9.60
C GLN A 72 7.32 1.23 8.70
N VAL A 73 6.81 0.02 8.93
CA VAL A 73 5.58 -0.48 8.30
C VAL A 73 4.56 -0.72 9.39
N ASP A 74 3.38 -0.11 9.26
CA ASP A 74 2.34 -0.09 10.30
C ASP A 74 2.90 0.31 11.69
N ARG A 75 3.71 1.38 11.74
CA ARG A 75 4.44 1.89 12.94
C ARG A 75 5.41 0.92 13.62
N LYS A 76 5.73 -0.22 12.99
CA LYS A 76 6.76 -1.14 13.47
C LYS A 76 7.98 -1.03 12.57
N VAL A 77 9.15 -0.82 13.16
CA VAL A 77 10.42 -0.84 12.43
C VAL A 77 10.60 -2.22 11.79
N ARG A 78 10.84 -2.25 10.48
CA ARG A 78 11.11 -3.48 9.73
C ARG A 78 12.48 -3.39 9.09
N THR A 79 13.33 -4.37 9.39
CA THR A 79 14.68 -4.51 8.82
C THR A 79 14.72 -5.53 7.67
N ASP A 80 13.66 -6.33 7.52
CA ASP A 80 13.58 -7.39 6.52
C ASP A 80 13.39 -6.83 5.10
N LYS A 81 14.42 -6.94 4.26
CA LYS A 81 14.40 -6.49 2.85
C LYS A 81 13.27 -7.08 1.99
N THR A 82 12.84 -8.30 2.29
CA THR A 82 11.78 -9.00 1.55
C THR A 82 10.46 -9.06 2.32
N TYR A 83 10.27 -8.17 3.30
CA TYR A 83 9.01 -8.05 4.02
C TYR A 83 7.86 -7.74 3.05
N PRO A 84 6.79 -8.56 3.01
CA PRO A 84 5.66 -8.36 2.11
C PRO A 84 4.77 -7.23 2.63
N ALA A 85 4.98 -6.02 2.14
CA ALA A 85 4.03 -4.92 2.32
C ALA A 85 2.88 -5.09 1.30
N GLY A 86 1.64 -5.07 1.76
CA GLY A 86 0.48 -5.34 0.90
C GLY A 86 -0.55 -4.24 0.92
N PHE A 87 -1.74 -4.57 0.44
CA PHE A 87 -2.89 -3.67 0.36
C PHE A 87 -3.21 -3.02 1.71
N MET A 88 -3.49 -1.71 1.71
CA MET A 88 -3.67 -0.85 2.89
C MET A 88 -2.47 -0.80 3.86
N GLY A 89 -1.34 -1.44 3.55
CA GLY A 89 -0.13 -1.36 4.37
C GLY A 89 0.44 0.05 4.36
N GLU A 90 0.56 0.66 5.54
CA GLU A 90 1.17 1.97 5.70
C GLU A 90 2.68 1.79 5.78
N CYS A 91 3.39 2.18 4.72
CA CYS A 91 4.83 2.30 4.76
C CYS A 91 5.18 3.76 5.09
N CYS A 92 5.45 4.04 6.36
CA CYS A 92 6.09 5.28 6.75
C CYS A 92 7.59 5.12 6.54
N VAL A 93 8.07 5.62 5.40
CA VAL A 93 9.46 6.03 5.32
C VAL A 93 9.51 7.34 6.09
N PHE A 94 10.07 7.35 7.30
CA PHE A 94 10.50 8.61 7.88
C PHE A 94 11.49 9.20 6.88
N CYS A 95 11.04 10.20 6.13
CA CYS A 95 11.95 11.13 5.51
C CYS A 95 12.68 11.74 6.69
N MET A 96 13.97 11.45 6.75
CA MET A 96 14.89 12.07 7.69
C MET A 96 14.51 13.54 7.80
N THR A 97 14.30 14.02 9.02
CA THR A 97 14.33 15.45 9.29
C THR A 97 15.46 16.07 8.47
N PRO A 98 15.31 17.26 7.86
CA PRO A 98 16.24 17.83 6.87
C PRO A 98 17.66 18.15 7.40
N ARG A 99 18.09 17.53 8.51
CA ARG A 99 19.39 17.68 9.16
C ARG A 99 20.44 16.65 8.73
N ASP A 100 20.06 15.56 8.07
CA ASP A 100 21.01 14.50 7.67
C ASP A 100 21.02 14.29 6.14
N VAL A 101 21.40 15.33 5.40
CA VAL A 101 21.83 15.19 4.00
C VAL A 101 23.29 14.74 4.01
N SER A 102 23.55 13.45 4.24
CA SER A 102 24.85 12.87 3.91
C SER A 102 24.79 12.36 2.48
N VAL A 103 25.23 13.20 1.54
CA VAL A 103 25.44 12.81 0.13
C VAL A 103 26.57 11.81 0.08
N PHE A 104 26.29 10.55 -0.28
CA PHE A 104 27.33 9.61 -0.69
C PHE A 104 27.51 9.72 -2.21
N THR A 105 28.59 10.38 -2.63
CA THR A 105 29.03 10.41 -4.03
C THR A 105 29.74 9.11 -4.42
N PRO A 106 29.61 8.65 -5.67
CA PRO A 106 30.24 7.42 -6.13
C PRO A 106 31.67 7.68 -6.60
N SER A 107 32.64 7.67 -5.67
CA SER A 107 34.06 7.38 -5.94
C SER A 107 34.83 7.50 -4.64
N GLY A 108 35.59 6.47 -4.26
CA GLY A 108 36.29 6.44 -2.99
C GLY A 108 37.26 7.62 -2.79
N MET A 109 37.27 8.20 -1.58
CA MET A 109 38.46 8.58 -0.81
C MET A 109 38.06 9.24 0.53
N ARG A 110 38.65 8.72 1.61
CA ARG A 110 39.00 9.34 2.92
C ARG A 110 37.90 9.98 3.80
N LYS A 111 37.82 9.44 5.04
CA LYS A 111 37.21 10.05 6.23
C LYS A 111 37.59 11.52 6.39
N GLN A 112 36.62 12.41 6.56
CA GLN A 112 36.79 13.60 7.40
C GLN A 112 35.52 13.83 8.25
N ARG A 113 35.76 14.01 9.55
CA ARG A 113 34.80 14.41 10.58
C ARG A 113 34.39 15.86 10.35
N PHE A 114 33.11 16.18 10.53
CA PHE A 114 32.71 17.49 11.07
C PHE A 114 31.66 17.28 12.16
N VAL A 115 31.98 17.83 13.33
CA VAL A 115 31.16 17.96 14.53
C VAL A 115 30.50 19.34 14.49
N LEU A 116 29.46 19.52 15.30
CA LEU A 116 28.89 20.74 15.93
C LEU A 116 27.38 20.82 15.63
N LEU A 117 26.43 21.04 16.54
CA LEU A 117 26.32 21.22 17.99
C LEU A 117 24.80 21.04 18.29
N ASN A 118 24.45 20.39 19.39
CA ASN A 118 23.08 20.31 19.95
C ASN A 118 22.83 21.54 20.87
N PRO A 119 21.65 21.72 21.53
CA PRO A 119 20.23 21.65 21.11
C PRO A 119 19.40 22.87 21.66
N PHE A 120 18.17 23.19 21.20
CA PHE A 120 17.10 23.82 22.04
C PHE A 120 15.72 24.04 21.35
N ILE A 121 14.67 23.61 22.08
CA ILE A 121 13.30 24.15 22.28
C ILE A 121 12.33 24.47 21.10
N LEU A 122 11.13 23.85 21.16
CA LEU A 122 9.85 24.20 20.50
C LEU A 122 9.16 25.36 21.26
N PRO A 123 8.30 26.26 20.68
CA PRO A 123 7.04 25.85 20.02
C PRO A 123 6.39 26.83 18.98
N ASN A 124 5.31 26.34 18.34
CA ASN A 124 4.12 27.04 17.81
C ASN A 124 4.12 27.88 16.49
N THR A 125 3.00 27.71 15.76
CA THR A 125 2.24 28.63 14.87
C THR A 125 2.68 28.90 13.42
N GLU A 126 1.95 28.26 12.49
CA GLU A 126 1.15 28.84 11.38
C GLU A 126 1.75 29.74 10.26
N SER A 127 3.03 30.10 10.22
CA SER A 127 3.50 31.09 9.23
C SER A 127 4.40 30.60 8.08
N VAL A 128 4.64 29.29 7.94
CA VAL A 128 5.58 28.75 6.92
C VAL A 128 4.89 28.20 5.65
N GLU A 129 3.57 28.31 5.55
CA GLU A 129 2.79 27.73 4.43
C GLU A 129 2.94 28.45 3.08
N THR A 130 3.52 29.66 3.05
CA THR A 130 3.54 30.49 1.83
C THR A 130 4.93 30.67 1.19
N LYS A 131 6.02 30.22 1.83
CA LYS A 131 7.40 30.46 1.31
C LYS A 131 8.17 29.22 0.85
N VAL A 132 7.65 28.01 1.07
CA VAL A 132 8.28 26.75 0.60
C VAL A 132 7.86 26.36 -0.82
N LYS A 133 6.82 27.00 -1.38
CA LYS A 133 6.35 26.74 -2.76
C LYS A 133 7.22 27.35 -3.87
N SER A 134 8.24 28.16 -3.55
CA SER A 134 9.01 28.92 -4.55
C SER A 134 10.48 28.53 -4.71
N VAL A 135 11.02 27.61 -3.89
CA VAL A 135 12.49 27.36 -3.84
C VAL A 135 12.91 25.95 -4.27
N PHE A 136 11.99 25.00 -4.46
CA PHE A 136 12.33 23.68 -5.06
C PHE A 136 12.17 23.69 -6.58
N GLY A 137 12.98 24.52 -7.24
CA GLY A 137 13.24 24.47 -8.67
C GLY A 137 14.47 23.61 -8.97
N VAL A 138 14.39 22.30 -8.73
CA VAL A 138 15.25 21.31 -9.41
C VAL A 138 14.38 20.09 -9.69
N GLY A 139 13.71 20.16 -10.84
CA GLY A 139 12.95 19.06 -11.41
C GLY A 139 13.89 17.90 -11.77
N GLY A 140 13.92 16.88 -10.93
CA GLY A 140 14.27 15.55 -11.36
C GLY A 140 13.11 14.97 -12.15
N LEU A 141 13.25 14.94 -13.47
CA LEU A 141 12.35 14.33 -14.44
C LEU A 141 11.98 12.89 -14.02
N ILE A 142 10.84 12.74 -13.35
CA ILE A 142 10.08 11.50 -13.40
C ILE A 142 9.41 11.55 -14.77
N ASN A 143 9.97 10.84 -15.74
CA ASN A 143 9.38 10.72 -17.08
C ASN A 143 7.90 10.35 -16.94
N PRO A 144 6.96 11.12 -17.51
CA PRO A 144 5.53 10.82 -17.47
C PRO A 144 5.13 9.63 -18.36
N HIS A 145 6.08 8.77 -18.75
CA HIS A 145 5.95 7.90 -19.92
C HIS A 145 5.96 6.39 -19.65
N ASP A 146 5.81 5.97 -18.40
CA ASP A 146 5.50 4.57 -18.10
C ASP A 146 3.98 4.39 -17.99
N ASP A 147 3.42 3.74 -19.00
CA ASP A 147 2.03 3.32 -19.06
C ASP A 147 1.73 2.29 -17.95
N LEU A 148 1.15 2.76 -16.84
CA LEU A 148 0.86 1.91 -15.68
C LEU A 148 -0.58 1.36 -15.77
N PRO A 149 -0.80 0.06 -16.09
CA PRO A 149 -2.11 -0.54 -15.85
C PRO A 149 -2.45 -0.39 -14.37
N VAL A 150 -3.66 0.13 -14.08
CA VAL A 150 -4.36 0.50 -12.81
C VAL A 150 -4.25 -0.50 -11.64
N CYS A 151 -3.10 -1.13 -11.45
CA CYS A 151 -2.87 -2.39 -10.74
C CYS A 151 -1.68 -2.31 -9.79
N ILE A 152 -1.19 -1.10 -9.51
CA ILE A 152 -0.05 -0.86 -8.62
C ILE A 152 -0.60 -0.54 -7.23
N ILE A 153 0.04 -1.05 -6.19
CA ILE A 153 -0.03 -0.42 -4.87
C ILE A 153 0.64 0.94 -5.04
N VAL A 154 -0.14 1.95 -5.41
CA VAL A 154 0.34 3.31 -5.59
C VAL A 154 0.75 3.81 -4.21
N LEU A 155 2.01 4.16 -4.05
CA LEU A 155 2.47 4.89 -2.88
C LEU A 155 1.91 6.31 -3.01
N GLN A 156 0.83 6.58 -2.29
CA GLN A 156 0.27 7.91 -2.22
C GLN A 156 0.98 8.66 -1.09
N GLN A 157 1.57 9.81 -1.42
CA GLN A 157 2.02 10.74 -0.40
C GLN A 157 0.79 11.28 0.34
N VAL A 158 0.69 10.94 1.63
CA VAL A 158 -0.25 11.58 2.55
C VAL A 158 0.44 12.82 3.09
N SER A 159 -0.28 13.95 3.17
CA SER A 159 0.27 15.21 3.67
C SER A 159 0.93 15.00 5.05
N SER A 160 2.15 15.54 5.18
CA SER A 160 3.15 15.28 6.22
C SER A 160 2.76 15.61 7.67
N TYR A 161 1.54 16.10 7.92
CA TYR A 161 1.06 16.45 9.28
C TYR A 161 -0.05 15.55 9.82
N VAL A 162 -0.64 14.68 9.00
CA VAL A 162 -1.61 13.68 9.49
C VAL A 162 -0.91 12.34 9.50
N VAL A 163 -0.20 12.06 10.61
CA VAL A 163 0.21 10.70 10.93
C VAL A 163 -1.05 9.85 10.84
N VAL A 164 -1.10 8.93 9.87
CA VAL A 164 -2.26 8.06 9.71
C VAL A 164 -2.36 7.23 10.99
N GLN A 165 -3.38 7.54 11.79
CA GLN A 165 -3.58 6.90 13.09
C GLN A 165 -4.30 5.56 12.95
N PHE A 166 -4.92 5.32 11.81
CA PHE A 166 -5.81 4.19 11.63
C PHE A 166 -5.62 3.48 10.31
N LYS A 167 -5.79 2.17 10.34
CA LYS A 167 -5.75 1.28 9.19
C LYS A 167 -7.08 0.59 9.00
N LEU A 168 -7.51 0.42 7.75
CA LEU A 168 -8.66 -0.43 7.43
C LEU A 168 -8.22 -1.87 7.21
N CYS A 169 -8.85 -2.79 7.93
CA CYS A 169 -8.58 -4.22 7.83
C CYS A 169 -9.89 -4.99 7.60
N LYS A 170 -9.93 -5.82 6.56
CA LYS A 170 -11.07 -6.71 6.30
C LYS A 170 -11.03 -7.92 7.25
N VAL A 171 -12.20 -8.28 7.79
CA VAL A 171 -12.40 -9.48 8.60
C VAL A 171 -12.46 -10.70 7.70
N ARG A 172 -11.59 -11.67 7.94
CA ARG A 172 -11.53 -12.92 7.19
C ARG A 172 -12.37 -14.01 7.82
N SER A 173 -12.26 -14.17 9.14
CA SER A 173 -12.98 -15.19 9.90
C SER A 173 -13.11 -14.76 11.36
N ILE A 174 -14.17 -15.23 12.00
CA ILE A 174 -14.39 -15.09 13.44
C ILE A 174 -14.47 -16.50 13.99
N GLN A 175 -13.73 -16.77 15.05
CA GLN A 175 -13.59 -18.09 15.65
C GLN A 175 -13.55 -17.96 17.17
N PHE A 176 -13.94 -19.02 17.86
CA PHE A 176 -13.79 -19.13 19.31
C PHE A 176 -12.48 -19.87 19.62
N GLY A 177 -11.70 -19.30 20.53
CA GLY A 177 -10.47 -19.91 21.02
C GLY A 177 -10.73 -20.82 22.21
N GLN A 178 -9.63 -21.25 22.83
CA GLN A 178 -9.69 -21.91 24.13
C GLN A 178 -10.40 -21.01 25.14
N LYS A 179 -11.16 -21.60 26.06
CA LYS A 179 -12.01 -20.90 27.05
C LYS A 179 -13.15 -20.08 26.43
N GLY A 180 -13.57 -20.39 25.21
CA GLY A 180 -14.70 -19.72 24.55
C GLY A 180 -14.44 -18.25 24.22
N ILE A 181 -13.16 -17.83 24.15
CA ILE A 181 -12.80 -16.44 23.87
C ILE A 181 -12.97 -16.17 22.37
N PRO A 182 -13.87 -15.26 21.94
CA PRO A 182 -14.00 -14.92 20.53
C PRO A 182 -12.78 -14.13 20.04
N TYR A 183 -12.29 -14.46 18.86
CA TYR A 183 -11.25 -13.71 18.16
C TYR A 183 -11.58 -13.57 16.68
N LEU A 184 -11.16 -12.45 16.10
CA LEU A 184 -11.28 -12.18 14.68
C LEU A 184 -9.90 -12.25 14.03
N ASN A 185 -9.84 -12.80 12.83
CA ASN A 185 -8.65 -12.78 11.98
C ASN A 185 -8.85 -11.76 10.87
N THR A 186 -7.88 -10.87 10.73
CA THR A 186 -7.86 -9.85 9.67
C THR A 186 -7.16 -10.35 8.42
N TYR A 187 -7.37 -9.65 7.29
CA TYR A 187 -6.64 -9.88 6.04
C TYR A 187 -5.12 -9.74 6.20
N ASP A 188 -4.65 -8.90 7.12
CA ASP A 188 -3.24 -8.66 7.42
C ASP A 188 -2.63 -9.71 8.36
N GLY A 189 -3.39 -10.76 8.70
CA GLY A 189 -2.93 -11.80 9.62
C GLY A 189 -2.82 -11.35 11.08
N ARG A 190 -3.43 -10.21 11.46
CA ARG A 190 -3.59 -9.82 12.87
C ARG A 190 -4.79 -10.56 13.47
N THR A 191 -4.65 -10.98 14.72
CA THR A 191 -5.73 -11.57 15.51
C THR A 191 -6.13 -10.60 16.61
N ILE A 192 -7.39 -10.21 16.65
CA ILE A 192 -7.93 -9.32 17.68
C ILE A 192 -8.92 -10.11 18.53
N ARG A 193 -8.70 -10.10 19.84
CA ARG A 193 -9.54 -10.78 20.83
C ARG A 193 -10.67 -9.87 21.28
N TYR A 194 -11.79 -10.46 21.67
CA TYR A 194 -12.99 -9.75 22.12
C TYR A 194 -13.53 -8.73 21.09
N PRO A 195 -13.83 -9.16 19.85
CA PRO A 195 -14.59 -8.31 18.93
C PRO A 195 -16.00 -8.03 19.45
N ASP A 196 -16.58 -6.92 18.97
CA ASP A 196 -18.01 -6.67 19.08
C ASP A 196 -18.80 -7.80 18.35
N PRO A 197 -19.81 -8.43 19.00
CA PRO A 197 -20.66 -9.47 18.39
C PRO A 197 -21.35 -9.06 17.09
N LEU A 198 -21.51 -7.76 16.81
CA LEU A 198 -22.13 -7.26 15.60
C LEU A 198 -21.27 -7.43 14.34
N ILE A 199 -19.96 -7.64 14.51
CA ILE A 199 -19.00 -7.77 13.41
C ILE A 199 -19.16 -9.15 12.77
N LYS A 200 -19.30 -9.20 11.45
CA LYS A 200 -19.42 -10.43 10.67
C LYS A 200 -18.22 -10.63 9.73
N PRO A 201 -18.01 -11.86 9.21
CA PRO A 201 -17.00 -12.08 8.17
C PRO A 201 -17.26 -11.22 6.94
N ASN A 202 -16.20 -10.70 6.33
CA ASN A 202 -16.17 -9.75 5.20
C ASN A 202 -16.48 -8.30 5.50
N ASP A 203 -16.84 -7.96 6.73
CA ASP A 203 -16.87 -6.58 7.20
C ASP A 203 -15.46 -5.99 7.23
N THR A 204 -15.37 -4.66 7.30
CA THR A 204 -14.08 -3.96 7.49
C THR A 204 -14.06 -3.23 8.80
N ILE A 205 -12.90 -3.25 9.43
CA ILE A 205 -12.65 -2.67 10.73
C ILE A 205 -11.62 -1.56 10.57
N LYS A 206 -11.88 -0.44 11.23
CA LYS A 206 -10.92 0.63 11.47
C LYS A 206 -10.12 0.32 12.73
N LEU A 207 -8.85 -0.01 12.54
CA LEU A 207 -7.90 -0.31 13.61
C LEU A 207 -7.07 0.92 13.92
N ASP A 208 -6.93 1.25 15.19
CA ASP A 208 -5.87 2.14 15.65
C ASP A 208 -4.54 1.38 15.69
N LEU A 209 -3.50 1.96 15.10
CA LEU A 209 -2.19 1.34 15.00
C LEU A 209 -1.41 1.34 16.32
N GLU A 210 -1.69 2.29 17.22
CA GLU A 210 -1.04 2.34 18.54
C GLU A 210 -1.63 1.26 19.46
N ALA A 211 -2.92 1.36 19.72
CA ALA A 211 -3.59 0.47 20.67
C ALA A 211 -3.83 -0.95 20.10
N ASN A 212 -3.78 -1.12 18.78
CA ASN A 212 -4.24 -2.33 18.08
C ASN A 212 -5.68 -2.73 18.47
N LYS A 213 -6.50 -1.71 18.77
CA LYS A 213 -7.92 -1.86 19.12
C LYS A 213 -8.81 -1.41 17.96
N ILE A 214 -10.04 -1.90 17.99
CA ILE A 214 -11.08 -1.56 17.03
C ILE A 214 -11.67 -0.21 17.44
N VAL A 215 -11.67 0.76 16.55
CA VAL A 215 -12.34 2.06 16.76
C VAL A 215 -13.76 2.00 16.22
N GLU A 216 -13.90 1.55 14.97
CA GLU A 216 -15.18 1.51 14.26
C GLU A 216 -15.17 0.37 13.24
N PHE A 217 -16.35 -0.08 12.80
CA PHE A 217 -16.47 -1.06 11.72
C PHE A 217 -17.53 -0.65 10.71
N ILE A 218 -17.41 -1.21 9.50
CA ILE A 218 -18.31 -1.05 8.37
C ILE A 218 -18.86 -2.43 8.02
N LYS A 219 -20.19 -2.55 8.07
CA LYS A 219 -20.90 -3.75 7.62
C LYS A 219 -20.82 -3.91 6.11
N PHE A 220 -20.70 -5.15 5.67
CA PHE A 220 -20.74 -5.53 4.27
C PHE A 220 -22.18 -5.58 3.76
N ASP A 221 -22.76 -4.40 3.53
CA ASP A 221 -24.13 -4.22 3.06
C ASP A 221 -24.19 -3.46 1.73
N VAL A 222 -25.32 -3.58 1.04
CA VAL A 222 -25.63 -2.86 -0.20
C VAL A 222 -25.61 -1.35 0.07
N GLY A 223 -25.08 -0.57 -0.88
CA GLY A 223 -24.99 0.89 -0.75
C GLY A 223 -23.68 1.41 -0.15
N ASN A 224 -22.79 0.54 0.33
CA ASN A 224 -21.46 0.95 0.81
C ASN A 224 -20.40 1.00 -0.29
N VAL A 225 -19.42 1.91 -0.13
CA VAL A 225 -18.27 2.02 -1.05
C VAL A 225 -17.32 0.85 -0.87
N VAL A 226 -16.95 0.24 -1.98
CA VAL A 226 -16.00 -0.85 -2.07
C VAL A 226 -14.90 -0.59 -3.08
N MET A 227 -13.75 -1.19 -2.83
CA MET A 227 -12.66 -1.35 -3.78
C MET A 227 -12.42 -2.82 -4.09
N VAL A 228 -12.06 -3.08 -5.33
CA VAL A 228 -11.69 -4.42 -5.77
C VAL A 228 -10.19 -4.64 -5.59
N THR A 229 -9.82 -5.67 -4.83
CA THR A 229 -8.41 -6.02 -4.56
C THR A 229 -7.83 -7.00 -5.58
N GLY A 230 -8.67 -7.83 -6.21
CA GLY A 230 -8.23 -8.95 -7.07
C GLY A 230 -8.97 -9.08 -8.41
N GLY A 231 -8.43 -9.92 -9.30
CA GLY A 231 -9.04 -10.22 -10.60
C GLY A 231 -8.76 -9.18 -11.69
N ARG A 232 -9.61 -9.14 -12.73
CA ARG A 232 -9.47 -8.21 -13.87
C ARG A 232 -9.91 -6.78 -13.54
N ASN A 233 -10.84 -6.65 -12.60
CA ASN A 233 -11.43 -5.38 -12.16
C ASN A 233 -10.70 -4.78 -10.94
N ARG A 234 -9.50 -5.28 -10.60
CA ARG A 234 -8.69 -4.77 -9.47
C ARG A 234 -8.43 -3.27 -9.58
N GLY A 235 -8.37 -2.58 -8.44
CA GLY A 235 -8.13 -1.14 -8.33
C GLY A 235 -9.36 -0.27 -8.65
N ARG A 236 -10.48 -0.87 -9.07
CA ARG A 236 -11.74 -0.14 -9.28
C ARG A 236 -12.44 0.12 -7.95
N VAL A 237 -13.07 1.29 -7.86
CA VAL A 237 -13.89 1.71 -6.71
C VAL A 237 -15.32 1.95 -7.17
N GLY A 238 -16.29 1.54 -6.36
CA GLY A 238 -17.70 1.73 -6.65
C GLY A 238 -18.59 1.42 -5.45
N VAL A 239 -19.90 1.53 -5.64
CA VAL A 239 -20.91 1.23 -4.63
C VAL A 239 -21.49 -0.15 -4.90
N ILE A 240 -21.71 -0.95 -3.86
CA ILE A 240 -22.40 -2.25 -3.99
C ILE A 240 -23.86 -2.00 -4.38
N LYS A 241 -24.31 -2.58 -5.49
CA LYS A 241 -25.73 -2.57 -5.91
C LYS A 241 -26.49 -3.80 -5.48
N ASN A 242 -25.94 -4.97 -5.81
CA ASN A 242 -26.63 -6.23 -5.59
C ASN A 242 -25.63 -7.32 -5.18
N ARG A 243 -26.10 -8.23 -4.34
CA ARG A 243 -25.37 -9.40 -3.86
C ARG A 243 -26.13 -10.66 -4.27
N GLU A 244 -25.57 -11.40 -5.21
CA GLU A 244 -26.10 -12.67 -5.66
C GLU A 244 -25.49 -13.81 -4.85
N LYS A 245 -26.36 -14.54 -4.16
CA LYS A 245 -25.97 -15.70 -3.35
C LYS A 245 -26.21 -16.97 -4.16
N HIS A 246 -25.14 -17.73 -4.39
CA HIS A 246 -25.20 -19.06 -4.97
C HIS A 246 -24.82 -20.09 -3.92
N LYS A 247 -25.72 -21.03 -3.63
CA LYS A 247 -25.47 -22.08 -2.62
C LYS A 247 -24.39 -23.03 -3.14
N GLY A 248 -23.30 -23.19 -2.39
CA GLY A 248 -22.18 -24.09 -2.75
C GLY A 248 -21.16 -23.50 -3.73
N SER A 249 -21.37 -22.27 -4.23
CA SER A 249 -20.43 -21.58 -5.12
C SER A 249 -20.03 -20.21 -4.55
N PHE A 250 -19.19 -19.48 -5.28
CA PHE A 250 -18.78 -18.14 -4.91
C PHE A 250 -19.94 -17.17 -5.12
N GLU A 251 -20.15 -16.29 -4.13
CA GLU A 251 -21.08 -15.19 -4.26
C GLU A 251 -20.56 -14.11 -5.21
N THR A 252 -21.46 -13.61 -6.06
CA THR A 252 -21.18 -12.58 -7.05
C THR A 252 -21.74 -11.25 -6.54
N ILE A 253 -20.93 -10.19 -6.64
CA ILE A 253 -21.30 -8.85 -6.23
C ILE A 253 -21.26 -7.95 -7.45
N HIS A 254 -22.39 -7.27 -7.67
CA HIS A 254 -22.53 -6.23 -8.68
C HIS A 254 -22.20 -4.88 -8.06
N ILE A 255 -21.24 -4.19 -8.69
CA ILE A 255 -20.70 -2.93 -8.23
C ILE A 255 -20.93 -1.89 -9.32
N GLN A 256 -21.44 -0.72 -8.96
CA GLN A 256 -21.57 0.43 -9.85
C GLN A 256 -20.48 1.46 -9.55
N VAL A 257 -19.77 1.90 -10.59
CA VAL A 257 -18.79 2.99 -10.52
C VAL A 257 -19.54 4.33 -10.60
N SER A 258 -18.92 5.41 -10.10
CA SER A 258 -19.47 6.77 -10.20
C SER A 258 -19.81 7.22 -11.63
N THR A 259 -19.12 6.68 -12.65
CA THR A 259 -19.39 6.95 -14.08
C THR A 259 -20.62 6.22 -14.61
N GLY A 260 -21.30 5.43 -13.78
CA GLY A 260 -22.50 4.66 -14.15
C GLY A 260 -22.21 3.24 -14.65
N HIS A 261 -20.96 2.93 -15.03
CA HIS A 261 -20.58 1.58 -15.44
C HIS A 261 -20.72 0.55 -14.31
N GLU A 262 -21.30 -0.59 -14.65
CA GLU A 262 -21.47 -1.71 -13.74
C GLU A 262 -20.51 -2.84 -14.07
N PHE A 263 -20.04 -3.53 -13.04
CA PHE A 263 -19.26 -4.75 -13.21
C PHE A 263 -19.47 -5.71 -12.04
N ALA A 264 -19.24 -6.99 -12.31
CA ALA A 264 -19.34 -8.04 -11.31
C ALA A 264 -17.96 -8.52 -10.81
N THR A 265 -17.88 -8.89 -9.54
CA THR A 265 -16.71 -9.56 -8.95
C THR A 265 -17.12 -10.60 -7.90
N ARG A 266 -16.21 -11.52 -7.59
CA ARG A 266 -16.39 -12.48 -6.48
C ARG A 266 -16.23 -11.77 -5.14
N LEU A 267 -16.99 -12.22 -4.13
CA LEU A 267 -16.93 -11.70 -2.75
C LEU A 267 -15.55 -11.67 -2.10
N GLY A 268 -14.70 -12.65 -2.39
CA GLY A 268 -13.33 -12.66 -1.87
C GLY A 268 -12.48 -11.46 -2.30
N ASN A 269 -12.77 -10.87 -3.47
CA ASN A 269 -12.00 -9.77 -4.05
C ASN A 269 -12.54 -8.38 -3.70
N VAL A 270 -13.62 -8.29 -2.94
CA VAL A 270 -14.27 -7.01 -2.59
C VAL A 270 -13.82 -6.57 -1.19
N PHE A 271 -13.48 -5.29 -1.05
CA PHE A 271 -13.05 -4.68 0.21
C PHE A 271 -13.85 -3.41 0.45
N THR A 272 -14.58 -3.30 1.57
CA THR A 272 -15.35 -2.10 1.93
C THR A 272 -14.42 -0.99 2.44
N ILE A 273 -14.54 0.21 1.90
CA ILE A 273 -13.69 1.36 2.28
C ILE A 273 -14.48 2.43 3.03
N GLY A 274 -15.80 2.50 2.83
CA GLY A 274 -16.61 3.58 3.39
C GLY A 274 -18.07 3.20 3.56
N LYS A 275 -18.76 4.02 4.37
CA LYS A 275 -20.21 3.95 4.56
C LYS A 275 -20.91 4.83 3.52
N GLY A 276 -21.95 4.32 2.88
CA GLY A 276 -22.66 5.04 1.83
C GLY A 276 -21.74 5.36 0.65
N THR A 277 -21.68 6.64 0.25
CA THR A 277 -20.85 7.14 -0.85
C THR A 277 -19.50 7.73 -0.40
N LYS A 278 -19.26 7.86 0.91
CA LYS A 278 -18.06 8.53 1.46
C LYS A 278 -17.00 7.49 1.85
N PRO A 279 -15.83 7.45 1.18
CA PRO A 279 -14.71 6.60 1.60
C PRO A 279 -14.05 7.15 2.88
N TRP A 280 -13.59 6.27 3.77
CA TRP A 280 -12.81 6.66 4.96
C TRP A 280 -11.33 6.91 4.65
N VAL A 281 -10.84 6.42 3.51
CA VAL A 281 -9.44 6.58 3.07
C VAL A 281 -9.39 7.47 1.83
N SER A 282 -8.33 8.26 1.71
CA SER A 282 -8.06 9.04 0.51
C SER A 282 -7.82 8.13 -0.70
N LEU A 283 -8.58 8.35 -1.77
CA LEU A 283 -8.41 7.60 -3.00
C LEU A 283 -7.25 8.16 -3.84
N PRO A 284 -6.58 7.31 -4.64
CA PRO A 284 -5.52 7.74 -5.56
C PRO A 284 -6.06 8.61 -6.70
N LYS A 285 -5.14 9.24 -7.44
CA LYS A 285 -5.46 10.03 -8.63
C LYS A 285 -6.33 9.20 -9.60
N GLY A 286 -7.51 9.71 -9.95
CA GLY A 286 -8.51 9.00 -10.75
C GLY A 286 -9.61 8.28 -9.94
N LYS A 287 -9.61 8.37 -8.60
CA LYS A 287 -10.69 7.88 -7.71
C LYS A 287 -11.10 6.41 -7.92
N GLY A 288 -10.22 5.58 -8.51
CA GLY A 288 -10.54 4.19 -8.85
C GLY A 288 -11.46 4.02 -10.06
N ILE A 289 -11.59 5.04 -10.91
CA ILE A 289 -12.29 4.96 -12.19
C ILE A 289 -11.31 4.42 -13.23
N LYS A 290 -11.67 3.33 -13.90
CA LYS A 290 -10.90 2.79 -15.01
C LYS A 290 -11.50 3.28 -16.32
N LEU A 291 -10.77 4.16 -17.00
CA LEU A 291 -11.10 4.66 -18.33
C LEU A 291 -11.07 3.53 -19.36
N THR A 292 -11.76 3.75 -20.47
CA THR A 292 -11.64 2.90 -21.66
C THR A 292 -10.29 3.11 -22.34
N ILE A 293 -9.87 2.17 -23.19
CA ILE A 293 -8.57 2.23 -23.88
C ILE A 293 -8.48 3.50 -24.74
N ILE A 294 -9.59 3.91 -25.36
CA ILE A 294 -9.66 5.11 -26.21
C ILE A 294 -9.53 6.38 -25.38
N GLU A 295 -10.26 6.48 -24.26
CA GLU A 295 -10.15 7.61 -23.34
C GLU A 295 -8.76 7.73 -22.73
N GLU A 296 -8.14 6.60 -22.38
CA GLU A 296 -6.77 6.56 -21.86
C GLU A 296 -5.78 7.03 -22.93
N ALA A 297 -5.91 6.58 -24.18
CA ALA A 297 -5.06 7.03 -25.29
C ALA A 297 -5.21 8.53 -25.55
N ARG A 298 -6.44 9.05 -25.61
CA ARG A 298 -6.71 10.49 -25.75
C ARG A 298 -6.09 11.30 -24.63
N LYS A 299 -6.22 10.81 -23.39
CA LYS A 299 -5.62 11.47 -22.22
C LYS A 299 -4.10 11.51 -22.32
N ARG A 300 -3.45 10.42 -22.72
CA ARG A 300 -1.98 10.38 -22.90
C ARG A 300 -1.51 11.34 -23.98
N LEU A 301 -2.23 11.42 -25.11
CA LEU A 301 -1.92 12.39 -26.17
C LEU A 301 -2.07 13.83 -25.68
N ALA A 302 -3.12 14.12 -24.92
CA ALA A 302 -3.32 15.45 -24.33
C ALA A 302 -2.20 15.79 -23.32
N ASP A 303 -1.81 14.84 -22.47
CA ASP A 303 -0.73 15.01 -21.50
C ASP A 303 0.64 15.22 -22.20
N GLN A 304 0.87 14.58 -23.35
CA GLN A 304 2.06 14.78 -24.20
C GLN A 304 2.07 16.14 -24.91
N GLN A 305 0.90 16.65 -25.32
CA GLN A 305 0.77 17.96 -25.95
C GLN A 305 0.88 19.12 -24.95
N ALA A 306 0.56 18.86 -23.69
CA ALA A 306 0.63 19.84 -22.60
C ALA A 306 2.01 19.91 -21.92
N ALA A 307 2.89 18.93 -22.18
CA ALA A 307 4.25 18.85 -21.66
C ALA A 307 5.26 19.47 -22.63
#